data_AF-A0A937C7H5-F1
#
_entry.id   AF-A0A937C7H5-F1
#
_cell.length_a   1.000
_cell.length_b   1.000
_cell.length_c   1.000
_cell.angle_alpha   90.00
_cell.angle_beta   90.00
_cell.angle_gamma   90.00
#
_symmetry.space_group_name_H-M   'P 1'
#
loop_
_entity.id
_entity.type
_entity.pdbx_description
1 polymer ?
#
loop_
_entity_poly.entity_id
_entity_poly.type
_entity_poly.pdbx_seq_one_letter_code
_entity_poly.pdbx_strand_id
1 'polypeptide(L)'
;MVNDVITKFLEPTHLAKTNVKIEFKKRNSIVGIFVSSPDYEDLKSKNFWRIVSEVHIPEWKKTSDNKLAKIYSGSEFTRLTIAKEK
;
A
#
# COMPACT_ATOMS: atom_id res chain seq x y z
N MET A 1 2.65 -0.67 -17.69
CA MET A 1 3.73 0.31 -17.40
C MET A 1 3.67 0.90 -15.98
N VAL A 2 2.50 1.17 -15.37
CA VAL A 2 2.46 1.67 -13.96
C VAL A 2 2.67 0.57 -12.90
N ASN A 3 2.21 -0.65 -13.18
CA ASN A 3 2.29 -1.77 -12.25
C ASN A 3 3.74 -2.19 -11.90
N ASP A 4 4.62 -2.16 -12.90
CA ASP A 4 6.05 -2.46 -12.76
C ASP A 4 6.75 -1.51 -11.78
N VAL A 5 6.44 -0.21 -11.87
CA VAL A 5 7.06 0.81 -11.01
C VAL A 5 6.65 0.62 -9.56
N ILE A 6 5.37 0.34 -9.31
CA ILE A 6 4.85 0.11 -7.96
C ILE A 6 5.44 -1.20 -7.39
N THR A 7 5.47 -2.25 -8.21
CA THR A 7 6.08 -3.53 -7.84
C THR A 7 7.54 -3.34 -7.45
N LYS A 8 8.33 -2.71 -8.32
CA LYS A 8 9.76 -2.47 -8.11
C LYS A 8 10.06 -1.55 -6.93
N PHE A 9 9.13 -0.67 -6.57
CA PHE A 9 9.20 0.15 -5.36
C PHE A 9 8.93 -0.65 -4.08
N LEU A 10 8.03 -1.63 -4.16
CA LEU A 10 7.64 -2.49 -3.04
C LEU A 10 8.56 -3.71 -2.85
N GLU A 11 9.27 -4.17 -3.88
CA GLU A 11 10.20 -5.30 -3.81
C GLU A 11 11.35 -5.11 -2.79
N PRO A 12 12.10 -3.99 -2.77
CA PRO A 12 13.16 -3.77 -1.80
C PRO A 12 12.65 -3.28 -0.44
N THR A 13 11.44 -2.73 -0.40
CA THR A 13 10.87 -2.08 0.79
C THR A 13 9.96 -3.07 1.49
N HIS A 14 10.47 -3.73 2.54
CA HIS A 14 9.73 -4.70 3.37
C HIS A 14 8.24 -4.36 3.49
N LEU A 15 7.42 -5.07 2.71
CA LEU A 15 5.95 -5.05 2.80
C LEU A 15 5.55 -5.19 4.28
N ALA A 16 4.64 -4.34 4.73
CA ALA A 16 4.16 -4.18 6.11
C ALA A 16 5.11 -3.53 7.15
N LYS A 17 6.35 -3.14 6.82
CA LYS A 17 7.26 -2.47 7.78
C LYS A 17 7.50 -0.99 7.51
N THR A 18 7.18 -0.50 6.32
CA THR A 18 7.52 0.87 5.93
C THR A 18 6.26 1.63 5.54
N ASN A 19 6.02 2.74 6.23
CA ASN A 19 4.96 3.67 5.88
C ASN A 19 5.28 4.25 4.51
N VAL A 20 4.32 4.15 3.60
CA VAL A 20 4.40 4.71 2.26
C VAL A 20 3.33 5.78 2.14
N LYS A 21 3.74 6.97 1.69
CA LYS A 21 2.83 8.01 1.26
C LYS A 21 2.45 7.74 -0.19
N ILE A 22 1.17 7.48 -0.43
CA ILE A 22 0.57 7.30 -1.74
C ILE A 22 -0.14 8.60 -2.10
N GLU A 23 0.33 9.25 -3.15
CA GLU A 23 -0.36 10.37 -3.77
C GLU A 23 -1.26 9.87 -4.88
N PHE A 24 -2.46 10.45 -4.97
CA PHE A 24 -3.42 10.08 -5.99
C PHE A 24 -3.72 11.26 -6.90
N LYS A 25 -4.19 10.94 -8.10
CA LYS A 25 -4.53 11.93 -9.13
C LYS A 25 -5.78 12.73 -8.81
N LYS A 26 -6.77 12.08 -8.18
CA LYS A 26 -8.13 12.62 -7.95
C LYS A 26 -8.52 12.75 -6.48
N ARG A 27 -7.68 12.32 -5.53
CA ARG A 27 -7.98 12.32 -4.10
C ARG A 27 -6.76 12.72 -3.26
N ASN A 28 -7.02 13.03 -1.99
CA ASN A 28 -5.98 13.34 -1.02
C ASN A 28 -4.96 12.21 -0.91
N SER A 29 -3.69 12.58 -0.78
CA SER A 29 -2.62 11.64 -0.50
C SER A 29 -2.83 10.98 0.85
N ILE A 30 -2.55 9.69 0.94
CA ILE A 30 -2.69 8.91 2.17
C ILE A 30 -1.33 8.36 2.58
N VAL A 31 -1.12 8.17 3.87
CA VAL A 31 0.02 7.43 4.39
C VAL A 31 -0.49 6.09 4.92
N GLY A 32 0.18 5.02 4.51
CA GLY A 32 -0.19 3.67 4.92
C GLY A 32 0.87 2.64 4.57
N ILE A 33 0.70 1.42 5.06
CA ILE A 33 1.59 0.29 4.75
C ILE A 33 0.93 -0.62 3.74
N PHE A 34 1.73 -1.12 2.81
CA PHE A 34 1.29 -2.15 1.87
C PHE A 34 1.34 -3.50 2.57
N VAL A 35 0.25 -4.26 2.49
CA VAL A 35 0.15 -5.59 3.10
C VAL A 35 0.14 -6.67 2.02
N SER A 36 0.94 -7.72 2.21
CA SER A 36 0.81 -8.92 1.37
C SER A 36 -0.24 -9.84 2.00
N SER A 37 -1.33 -10.04 1.27
CA SER A 37 -2.34 -11.05 1.55
C SER A 37 -2.12 -12.24 0.60
N PRO A 38 -2.72 -13.42 0.84
CA PRO A 38 -2.68 -14.52 -0.14
C PRO A 38 -3.14 -14.08 -1.56
N ASP A 39 -4.04 -13.11 -1.64
CA ASP A 39 -4.51 -12.53 -2.91
C ASP A 39 -3.55 -11.49 -3.52
N TYR A 40 -2.36 -11.28 -2.94
CA TYR A 40 -1.42 -10.23 -3.36
C TYR A 40 -0.99 -10.38 -4.82
N GLU A 41 -0.71 -11.60 -5.28
CA GLU A 41 -0.31 -11.83 -6.68
C GLU A 41 -1.45 -11.51 -7.66
N ASP A 42 -2.68 -11.87 -7.32
CA ASP A 42 -3.87 -11.60 -8.13
C ASP A 42 -4.18 -10.09 -8.18
N LEU A 43 -4.13 -9.42 -7.02
CA LEU A 43 -4.27 -7.98 -6.91
C LEU A 43 -3.16 -7.27 -7.68
N LYS A 44 -1.90 -7.67 -7.51
CA LYS A 44 -0.75 -7.12 -8.24
C LYS A 44 -0.94 -7.26 -9.75
N SER A 45 -1.34 -8.43 -10.25
CA SER A 45 -1.61 -8.66 -11.67
C SER A 45 -2.69 -7.71 -12.22
N LYS A 46 -3.71 -7.43 -11.41
CA LYS A 46 -4.79 -6.47 -11.73
C LYS A 46 -4.46 -5.01 -11.36
N ASN A 47 -3.24 -4.73 -10.92
CA ASN A 47 -2.80 -3.41 -10.44
C ASN A 47 -3.62 -2.85 -9.28
N PHE A 48 -4.05 -3.71 -8.36
CA PHE A 48 -4.63 -3.37 -7.09
C PHE A 48 -3.64 -3.60 -5.96
N TRP A 49 -3.72 -2.75 -4.95
CA TRP A 49 -2.82 -2.78 -3.82
C TRP A 49 -3.60 -2.62 -2.53
N ARG A 50 -3.33 -3.49 -1.57
CA ARG A 50 -3.96 -3.46 -0.27
C ARG A 50 -3.12 -2.60 0.67
N ILE A 51 -3.70 -1.51 1.16
CA ILE A 51 -3.02 -0.51 1.97
C ILE A 51 -3.78 -0.32 3.28
N VAL A 52 -3.06 -0.46 4.40
CA VAL A 52 -3.56 -0.13 5.73
C VAL A 52 -3.17 1.31 6.03
N SER A 53 -4.14 2.19 6.26
CA SER A 53 -3.90 3.58 6.66
C SER A 53 -3.16 3.65 7.98
N GLU A 54 -2.32 4.68 8.18
CA GLU A 54 -1.53 4.84 9.43
C GLU A 54 -2.36 4.72 10.71
N VAL A 55 -3.58 5.24 10.68
CA VAL A 55 -4.55 5.21 11.78
C VAL A 55 -4.95 3.79 12.19
N HIS A 56 -4.93 2.84 11.24
CA HIS A 56 -5.30 1.46 11.47
C HIS A 56 -4.11 0.51 11.55
N ILE A 57 -2.88 0.97 11.31
CA ILE A 57 -1.65 0.16 11.45
C ILE A 57 -1.56 -0.49 12.84
N PRO A 58 -1.70 0.24 13.98
CA PRO A 58 -1.58 -0.38 15.30
C PRO A 58 -2.67 -1.42 15.57
N GLU A 59 -3.87 -1.22 15.04
CA GLU A 59 -4.97 -2.16 15.18
C GLU A 59 -4.77 -3.40 14.29
N TRP A 60 -4.33 -3.20 13.04
CA TRP A 60 -3.97 -4.28 12.11
C TRP A 60 -2.79 -5.09 12.63
N LYS A 61 -1.81 -4.47 13.29
CA LYS A 61 -0.67 -5.19 13.89
C LYS A 61 -1.11 -6.10 15.05
N LYS A 62 -2.21 -5.78 15.73
CA LYS A 62 -2.79 -6.60 16.82
C LYS A 62 -3.73 -7.68 16.32
N THR A 63 -4.55 -7.37 15.32
CA THR A 63 -5.66 -8.21 14.86
C THR A 63 -5.35 -8.95 13.55
N SER A 64 -4.38 -8.47 12.78
CA SER A 64 -4.13 -8.85 11.37
C SER A 64 -5.39 -8.80 10.51
N ASP A 65 -6.33 -7.93 10.88
CA ASP A 65 -7.66 -7.92 10.29
C ASP A 65 -7.64 -7.23 8.93
N ASN A 66 -7.89 -8.00 7.88
CA ASN A 66 -7.90 -7.50 6.50
C ASN A 66 -8.95 -6.42 6.25
N LYS A 67 -9.95 -6.27 7.13
CA LYS A 67 -10.96 -5.21 7.08
C LYS A 67 -10.39 -3.81 7.29
N LEU A 68 -9.25 -3.72 7.98
CA LEU A 68 -8.56 -2.46 8.25
C LEU A 68 -7.74 -1.97 7.05
N ALA A 69 -7.48 -2.87 6.10
CA ALA A 69 -6.78 -2.60 4.87
C ALA A 69 -7.79 -2.29 3.76
N LYS A 70 -7.60 -1.15 3.08
CA LYS A 70 -8.40 -0.79 1.91
C LYS A 70 -7.66 -1.17 0.63
N ILE A 71 -8.40 -1.64 -0.35
CA ILE A 71 -7.87 -1.94 -1.68
C ILE A 71 -7.93 -0.66 -2.51
N TYR A 72 -6.80 -0.30 -3.11
CA TYR A 72 -6.68 0.84 -3.98
C TYR A 72 -6.13 0.42 -5.34
N SER A 73 -6.65 1.02 -6.40
CA SER A 73 -6.12 0.81 -7.74
C SER A 73 -4.83 1.62 -7.92
N GLY A 74 -3.75 0.92 -8.26
CA GLY A 74 -2.46 1.52 -8.62
C GLY A 74 -2.53 2.45 -9.83
N SER A 75 -3.58 2.35 -10.63
CA SER A 75 -3.85 3.27 -11.75
C SER A 75 -4.20 4.68 -11.28
N GLU A 76 -4.68 4.84 -10.04
CA GLU A 76 -4.94 6.14 -9.44
C GLU A 76 -3.71 6.76 -8.80
N PHE A 77 -2.63 6.00 -8.64
CA PHE A 77 -1.42 6.44 -7.96
C PHE A 77 -0.65 7.37 -8.90
N THR A 78 -0.37 8.57 -8.42
CA THR A 78 0.52 9.52 -9.10
C THR A 78 1.93 9.43 -8.58
N ARG A 79 2.10 9.20 -7.27
CA ARG A 79 3.41 9.15 -6.63
C ARG A 79 3.41 8.21 -5.43
N LEU A 80 4.53 7.53 -5.22
CA LEU A 80 4.79 6.69 -4.06
C LEU A 80 6.08 7.15 -3.41
N THR A 81 6.03 7.43 -2.11
CA THR A 81 7.19 7.91 -1.36
C THR A 81 7.28 7.19 -0.03
N ILE A 82 8.47 6.76 0.39
CA ILE A 82 8.66 6.17 1.72
C ILE A 82 8.49 7.29 2.75
N ALA A 83 7.43 7.22 3.55
CA ALA A 83 7.29 8.03 4.75
C ALA A 83 8.22 7.41 5.80
N LYS A 84 9.47 7.87 5.85
CA LYS A 84 10.38 7.50 6.94
C LYS A 84 9.72 7.90 8.26
N GLU A 85 9.52 6.91 9.13
CA GLU A 85 9.34 7.15 10.56
C GLU A 85 10.56 7.96 11.03
N LYS A 86 10.30 9.13 11.61
CA LYS A 86 11.33 10.09 12.02
C LYS A 86 11.78 9.78 13.43
#